data_AF-A0A483AC95-F1
#
_entry.id   AF-A0A483AC95-F1
#
_cell.length_a   1.000
_cell.length_b   1.000
_cell.length_c   1.000
_cell.angle_alpha   90.00
_cell.angle_beta   90.00
_cell.angle_gamma   90.00
#
_symmetry.space_group_name_H-M   'P 1'
#
loop_
_entity.id
_entity.type
_entity.pdbx_description
1 polymer ?
#
loop_
_entity_poly.entity_id
_entity_poly.type
_entity_poly.pdbx_seq_one_letter_code
_entity_poly.pdbx_strand_id
1 'polypeptide(L)'
;MYSLKQMEKQQVGLRIPTYLVKKIDELTSDYDINRSAFITEVIQSFIKEQKEKIFYEGLEQAIKEMKMMMEGELPKATLKDLITELRNEN
;
A
#
# COMPACT_ATOMS: atom_id res chain seq x y z
N MET A 1 -2.25 -12.19 11.40
CA MET A 1 -1.34 -13.32 11.67
C MET A 1 -1.06 -14.00 10.33
N TYR A 2 0.19 -14.11 9.90
CA TYR A 2 0.53 -14.72 8.61
C TYR A 2 0.41 -16.25 8.68
N SER A 3 -0.06 -16.88 7.61
CA SER A 3 -0.08 -18.36 7.51
C SER A 3 1.33 -18.92 7.37
N LEU A 4 1.52 -20.20 7.72
CA LEU A 4 2.83 -20.87 7.63
C LEU A 4 3.46 -20.75 6.22
N LYS A 5 2.65 -20.89 5.17
CA LYS A 5 3.09 -20.69 3.78
C LYS A 5 3.57 -19.27 3.48
N GLN A 6 2.99 -18.26 4.13
CA GLN A 6 3.39 -16.86 3.93
C GLN A 6 4.67 -16.50 4.71
N MET A 7 5.07 -17.32 5.67
CA MET A 7 6.33 -17.16 6.41
C MET A 7 7.51 -17.89 5.75
N GLU A 8 7.25 -18.69 4.70
CA GLU A 8 8.30 -19.34 3.94
C GLU A 8 9.14 -18.29 3.20
N LYS A 9 10.46 -18.36 3.40
CA LYS A 9 11.41 -17.46 2.73
C LYS A 9 11.67 -17.97 1.33
N GLN A 10 11.21 -17.24 0.33
CA GLN A 10 11.58 -17.48 -1.06
C GLN A 10 12.87 -16.73 -1.40
N GLN A 11 13.87 -17.43 -1.96
CA GLN A 11 15.07 -16.79 -2.47
C GLN A 11 14.74 -16.01 -3.75
N VAL A 12 14.98 -14.70 -3.73
CA VAL A 12 14.82 -13.81 -4.87
C VAL A 12 16.19 -13.27 -5.30
N GLY A 13 16.52 -13.44 -6.59
CA GLY A 13 17.76 -12.91 -7.16
C GLY A 13 17.65 -11.41 -7.42
N LEU A 14 17.91 -10.59 -6.40
CA LEU A 14 17.82 -9.13 -6.49
C LEU A 14 19.18 -8.51 -6.85
N ARG A 15 19.19 -7.66 -7.89
CA ARG A 15 20.36 -6.82 -8.21
C ARG A 15 20.13 -5.41 -7.68
N ILE A 16 20.98 -4.98 -6.74
CA ILE A 16 20.92 -3.65 -6.13
C ILE A 16 22.15 -2.84 -6.57
N PRO A 17 21.98 -1.57 -6.99
CA PRO A 17 23.10 -0.67 -7.23
C PRO A 17 24.07 -0.61 -6.05
N THR A 18 25.38 -0.64 -6.33
CA THR A 18 26.44 -0.71 -5.30
C THR A 18 26.36 0.43 -4.29
N TYR A 19 25.97 1.64 -4.71
CA TYR A 19 25.86 2.79 -3.82
C TYR A 19 24.76 2.61 -2.76
N LEU A 20 23.68 1.88 -3.07
CA LEU A 20 22.62 1.58 -2.10
C LEU A 20 23.05 0.51 -1.12
N VAL A 21 23.77 -0.51 -1.58
CA VAL A 21 24.31 -1.55 -0.70
C VAL A 21 25.24 -0.93 0.33
N LYS A 22 26.13 -0.01 -0.08
CA LYS A 22 27.01 0.72 0.83
C LYS A 22 26.24 1.55 1.85
N LYS A 23 25.20 2.27 1.43
CA LYS A 23 24.34 3.04 2.36
C LYS A 23 23.65 2.13 3.38
N ILE A 24 23.18 0.95 2.95
CA ILE A 24 22.60 -0.02 3.88
C ILE A 24 23.67 -0.46 4.88
N ASP A 25 24.87 -0.83 4.42
CA ASP A 25 25.97 -1.25 5.28
C ASP A 25 26.38 -0.18 6.29
N GLU A 26 26.44 1.09 5.87
CA GLU A 26 26.73 2.22 6.75
C GLU A 26 25.63 2.39 7.82
N LEU A 27 24.36 2.32 7.41
CA LEU A 27 23.20 2.43 8.32
C LEU A 27 23.10 1.24 9.29
N THR A 28 23.47 0.03 8.85
CA THR A 28 23.44 -1.18 9.68
C THR A 28 24.80 -1.48 10.30
N SER A 29 25.77 -0.57 10.24
CA SER A 29 27.09 -0.80 10.86
C SER A 29 26.99 -0.82 12.39
N ASP A 30 26.11 0.01 12.94
CA ASP A 30 25.94 0.19 14.38
C ASP A 30 24.84 -0.70 14.97
N TYR A 31 24.05 -1.35 14.10
CA TYR A 31 22.91 -2.18 14.47
C TYR A 31 23.15 -3.56 13.87
N ASP A 32 23.19 -4.63 14.66
CA ASP A 32 23.39 -6.03 14.23
C ASP A 32 22.21 -6.55 13.37
N ILE A 33 21.98 -5.89 12.24
CA ILE A 33 20.86 -6.08 11.33
C ILE A 33 21.46 -6.51 10.01
N ASN A 34 21.04 -7.68 9.53
CA ASN A 34 21.45 -8.13 8.21
C ASN A 34 20.72 -7.36 7.10
N ARG A 35 21.38 -7.25 5.93
CA ARG A 35 20.81 -6.57 4.76
C ARG A 35 19.43 -7.09 4.37
N SER A 36 19.19 -8.40 4.50
CA SER A 36 17.92 -9.01 4.11
C SER A 36 16.77 -8.63 5.04
N ALA A 37 16.99 -8.53 6.35
CA ALA A 37 16.00 -8.02 7.29
C ALA A 37 15.71 -6.55 7.02
N PHE A 38 16.76 -5.74 6.82
CA PHE A 38 16.60 -4.33 6.46
C PHE A 38 15.76 -4.15 5.19
N ILE A 39 16.11 -4.85 4.11
CA ILE A 39 15.39 -4.79 2.83
C ILE A 39 13.94 -5.26 3.00
N THR A 40 13.71 -6.34 3.78
CA THR A 40 12.36 -6.85 4.03
C THR A 40 11.50 -5.82 4.76
N GLU A 41 12.04 -5.18 5.79
CA GLU A 41 11.32 -4.17 6.57
C GLU A 41 10.99 -2.94 5.73
N VAL A 42 11.94 -2.48 4.91
CA VAL A 42 11.71 -1.36 3.99
C VAL A 42 10.62 -1.70 2.99
N ILE A 43 10.61 -2.91 2.42
CA ILE A 43 9.54 -3.36 1.51
C ILE A 43 8.18 -3.36 2.22
N GLN A 44 8.10 -3.88 3.44
CA GLN A 44 6.85 -3.90 4.21
C GLN A 44 6.34 -2.49 4.52
N SER A 45 7.23 -1.61 4.97
CA SER A 45 6.93 -0.21 5.26
C SER A 45 6.44 0.52 4.00
N PHE A 46 7.13 0.32 2.87
CA PHE A 46 6.75 0.92 1.59
C PHE A 46 5.37 0.42 1.11
N ILE A 47 5.11 -0.88 1.18
CA ILE A 47 3.79 -1.44 0.80
C ILE A 47 2.68 -0.85 1.68
N LYS A 48 2.93 -0.71 2.98
CA LYS A 48 1.96 -0.11 3.91
C LYS A 48 1.65 1.33 3.53
N GLU A 49 2.68 2.15 3.30
CA GLU A 49 2.54 3.55 2.92
C GLU A 49 1.78 3.70 1.59
N GLN A 50 2.07 2.87 0.59
CA GLN A 50 1.35 2.90 -0.69
C GLN A 50 -0.13 2.54 -0.52
N LYS A 51 -0.45 1.56 0.32
CA LYS A 51 -1.85 1.20 0.63
C LYS A 51 -2.60 2.33 1.32
N GLU A 52 -1.95 2.97 2.29
CA GLU A 52 -2.53 4.13 2.99
C GLU A 52 -2.77 5.27 2.00
N LYS A 53 -1.79 5.56 1.13
CA LYS A 53 -1.94 6.59 0.10
C LYS A 53 -3.13 6.32 -0.83
N ILE A 54 -3.23 5.11 -1.39
CA ILE A 54 -4.36 4.73 -2.26
C ILE A 54 -5.69 4.87 -1.51
N PHE A 55 -5.74 4.47 -0.25
CA PHE A 55 -6.94 4.61 0.57
C PHE A 55 -7.34 6.08 0.77
N TYR A 56 -6.38 6.94 1.14
CA TYR A 56 -6.65 8.35 1.36
C TYR A 56 -7.01 9.09 0.08
N GLU A 57 -6.38 8.77 -1.05
CA GLU A 57 -6.76 9.32 -2.36
C GLU A 57 -8.20 8.93 -2.74
N GLY A 58 -8.57 7.65 -2.56
CA GLY A 58 -9.94 7.20 -2.79
C GLY A 58 -10.95 7.84 -1.84
N LEU A 59 -10.58 8.03 -0.57
CA LEU A 59 -11.41 8.68 0.43
C LEU A 59 -11.60 10.18 0.16
N GLU A 60 -10.54 10.87 -0.25
CA GLU A 60 -10.62 12.29 -0.65
C GLU A 60 -11.58 12.46 -1.83
N GLN A 61 -11.45 11.60 -2.83
CA GLN A 61 -12.35 11.58 -4.00
C GLN A 61 -13.80 11.31 -3.57
N ALA A 62 -14.04 10.33 -2.72
CA ALA A 62 -15.38 10.02 -2.22
C ALA A 62 -16.00 11.16 -1.40
N ILE A 63 -15.21 11.85 -0.57
CA ILE A 63 -15.67 13.03 0.18
C ILE A 63 -16.02 14.17 -0.77
N LYS A 64 -15.22 14.39 -1.81
CA LYS A 64 -15.48 15.41 -2.82
C LYS A 64 -16.78 15.12 -3.57
N GLU A 65 -17.00 13.89 -4.00
CA GLU A 65 -18.24 13.45 -4.65
C GLU A 65 -19.44 13.62 -3.72
N MET A 66 -19.31 13.25 -2.44
CA MET A 66 -20.36 13.46 -1.45
C MET A 66 -20.71 14.95 -1.28
N LYS A 67 -19.71 15.83 -1.21
CA LYS A 67 -19.95 17.29 -1.13
C LYS A 67 -20.68 17.81 -2.36
N MET A 68 -20.24 17.42 -3.56
CA MET A 68 -20.91 17.79 -4.80
C MET A 68 -22.36 17.29 -4.85
N MET A 69 -22.65 16.10 -4.31
CA MET A 69 -24.04 15.59 -4.18
C MET A 69 -24.88 16.41 -3.17
N MET A 70 -24.27 16.88 -2.08
CA MET A 70 -24.93 17.72 -1.09
C MET A 70 -25.22 19.13 -1.63
N GLU A 71 -24.29 19.70 -2.39
CA GLU A 71 -24.38 21.01 -3.03
C GLU A 71 -25.29 21.00 -4.27
N GLY A 72 -25.71 19.80 -4.73
CA GLY A 72 -26.63 19.62 -5.86
C GLY A 72 -25.95 19.63 -7.23
N GLU A 73 -24.61 19.61 -7.26
CA GLU A 73 -23.80 19.52 -8.48
C GLU A 73 -23.75 18.09 -9.05
N LEU A 74 -23.98 17.08 -8.20
CA LEU A 74 -24.15 15.67 -8.60
C LEU A 74 -25.54 15.14 -8.21
N PRO A 75 -26.14 14.26 -9.03
CA PRO A 75 -27.38 13.59 -8.67
C PRO A 75 -27.15 12.72 -7.42
N LYS A 76 -28.11 12.75 -6.50
CA LYS A 76 -28.07 11.91 -5.29
C LYS A 76 -28.15 10.44 -5.70
N ALA A 77 -27.07 9.70 -5.55
CA ALA A 77 -27.06 8.26 -5.73
C ALA A 77 -27.86 7.60 -4.59
N THR A 78 -28.79 6.72 -4.92
CA THR A 78 -29.50 5.94 -3.90
C THR A 78 -28.72 4.69 -3.53
N LEU A 79 -29.00 4.15 -2.34
CA LEU A 79 -28.41 2.89 -1.89
C LEU A 79 -28.68 1.73 -2.87
N LYS A 80 -29.76 1.82 -3.64
CA LYS A 80 -30.15 0.84 -4.67
C LYS A 80 -29.29 0.96 -5.93
N ASP A 81 -28.86 2.16 -6.28
CA ASP A 81 -27.98 2.42 -7.42
C ASP A 81 -26.58 1.88 -7.12
N LEU A 82 -26.06 2.14 -5.92
CA LEU A 82 -24.81 1.57 -5.40
C LEU A 82 -24.79 0.04 -5.39
N ILE A 83 -25.89 -0.59 -4.92
CA ILE A 83 -26.00 -2.06 -4.94
C ILE A 83 -26.02 -2.61 -6.37
N THR A 84 -26.58 -1.86 -7.32
CA THR A 84 -26.64 -2.25 -8.73
C THR A 84 -25.27 -2.16 -9.40
N GLU A 85 -24.51 -1.09 -9.15
CA GLU A 85 -23.14 -0.91 -9.64
C GLU A 85 -22.20 -2.00 -9.11
N LEU A 86 -22.19 -2.25 -7.80
CA LEU A 86 -21.32 -3.27 -7.17
C LEU A 86 -21.62 -4.70 -7.63
N ARG A 87 -22.85 -4.98 -8.08
CA ARG A 87 -23.22 -6.27 -8.66
C ARG A 87 -22.78 -6.42 -10.12
N ASN A 88 -22.60 -5.31 -10.83
CA ASN A 88 -22.21 -5.31 -12.25
C ASN A 88 -20.68 -5.24 -12.44
N GLU A 89 -19.89 -4.95 -11.40
CA GLU A 89 -18.42 -5.01 -11.41
C GLU A 89 -17.83 -6.42 -11.11
N ASN A 90 -18.66 -7.45 -10.98
CA ASN A 90 -18.26 -8.87 -10.92
C ASN A 90 -18.68 -9.63 -12.20
#